data_AF-A0A2I6QJF2-F1
#
_entry.id   AF-A0A2I6QJF2-F1
#
_cell.length_a   1.000
_cell.length_b   1.000
_cell.length_c   1.000
_cell.angle_alpha   90.00
_cell.angle_beta   90.00
_cell.angle_gamma   90.00
#
_symmetry.space_group_name_H-M   'P 1'
#
loop_
_entity.id
_entity.type
_entity.pdbx_description
1 polymer ?
#
loop_
_entity_poly.entity_id
_entity_poly.type
_entity_poly.pdbx_seq_one_letter_code
_entity_poly.pdbx_strand_id
1 'polypeptide(L)'
;MQNELALHSKKEIDEYFAHVWQTMQACIDRGMNTEGVLPGPLRVPRRASALRRMLVSSDKLSNDPMNVIDWVNMFALAVNEENAAGGRVVTAPTNGACGIVPAVLAYYDHFIESVSPDIYTRYFMAAGAIGALYKMNASISGAEVGCQGEVGVACSMAAAGLAELLGR
;
A
#
# COMPACT_ATOMS: atom_id res chain seq x y z
N MET A 1 10.99 -13.84 9.50
CA MET A 1 11.85 -14.73 8.69
C MET A 1 11.90 -16.16 9.23
N GLN A 2 12.36 -16.43 10.47
CA GLN A 2 12.47 -17.82 10.97
C GLN A 2 11.14 -18.60 10.94
N ASN A 3 10.03 -17.97 11.34
CA ASN A 3 8.71 -18.61 11.28
C ASN A 3 8.28 -18.96 9.84
N GLU A 4 8.54 -18.07 8.88
CA GLU A 4 8.23 -18.33 7.47
C GLU A 4 9.13 -19.43 6.89
N LEU A 5 10.42 -19.46 7.25
CA LEU A 5 11.36 -20.51 6.83
C LEU A 5 11.02 -21.90 7.37
N ALA A 6 10.21 -21.99 8.43
CA ALA A 6 9.70 -23.26 8.93
C ALA A 6 8.60 -23.85 8.03
N LEU A 7 7.95 -23.04 7.19
CA LEU A 7 6.82 -23.42 6.33
C LEU A 7 7.17 -23.37 4.85
N HIS A 8 8.09 -22.49 4.46
CA HIS A 8 8.44 -22.19 3.09
C HIS A 8 9.96 -22.11 2.91
N SER A 9 10.45 -22.45 1.72
CA SER A 9 11.83 -22.19 1.38
C SER A 9 12.10 -20.68 1.25
N LYS A 10 13.36 -20.27 1.45
CA LYS A 10 13.77 -18.87 1.25
C LYS A 10 13.42 -18.36 -0.15
N LYS A 11 13.60 -19.21 -1.17
CA LYS A 11 13.30 -18.89 -2.56
C LYS A 11 11.81 -18.60 -2.77
N GLU A 12 10.91 -19.43 -2.22
CA GLU A 12 9.47 -19.22 -2.33
C GLU A 12 9.03 -17.92 -1.67
N ILE A 13 9.58 -17.59 -0.50
CA ILE A 13 9.30 -16.33 0.20
C ILE A 13 9.73 -15.13 -0.65
N ASP A 14 10.93 -15.18 -1.22
CA ASP A 14 11.48 -14.10 -2.04
C ASP A 14 10.68 -13.90 -3.33
N GLU A 15 10.33 -14.99 -4.00
CA GLU A 15 9.49 -14.96 -5.21
C GLU A 15 8.08 -14.45 -4.89
N TYR A 16 7.49 -14.85 -3.77
CA TYR A 16 6.18 -14.39 -3.33
C TYR A 16 6.18 -12.88 -3.05
N PHE A 17 7.14 -12.38 -2.27
CA PHE A 17 7.21 -10.95 -1.96
C PHE A 17 7.54 -10.10 -3.19
N ALA A 18 8.39 -10.60 -4.10
CA ALA A 18 8.60 -9.96 -5.40
C ALA A 18 7.27 -9.82 -6.16
N HIS A 19 6.47 -10.90 -6.22
CA HIS A 19 5.19 -10.90 -6.91
C HIS A 19 4.17 -9.95 -6.26
N VAL A 20 4.12 -9.92 -4.92
CA VAL A 20 3.27 -8.99 -4.16
C VAL A 20 3.63 -7.55 -4.49
N TRP A 21 4.91 -7.18 -4.40
CA TRP A 21 5.35 -5.82 -4.68
C TRP A 21 5.09 -5.41 -6.13
N GLN A 22 5.45 -6.26 -7.09
CA GLN A 22 5.17 -6.01 -8.51
C GLN A 22 3.68 -5.80 -8.78
N THR A 23 2.81 -6.58 -8.14
CA THR A 23 1.35 -6.44 -8.30
C THR A 23 0.84 -5.14 -7.68
N MET A 24 1.38 -4.74 -6.53
CA MET A 24 1.09 -3.46 -5.89
C MET A 24 1.52 -2.28 -6.76
N GLN A 25 2.75 -2.29 -7.28
CA GLN A 25 3.25 -1.25 -8.19
C GLN A 25 2.40 -1.15 -9.45
N ALA A 26 2.10 -2.28 -10.09
CA ALA A 26 1.24 -2.30 -11.28
C ALA A 26 -0.17 -1.76 -10.99
N CYS A 27 -0.68 -1.94 -9.77
CA CYS A 27 -1.96 -1.37 -9.34
C CYS A 27 -1.89 0.15 -9.20
N ILE A 28 -0.85 0.66 -8.53
CA ILE A 28 -0.59 2.10 -8.43
C ILE A 28 -0.48 2.72 -9.82
N ASP A 29 0.32 2.12 -10.70
CA ASP A 29 0.55 2.58 -12.06
C ASP A 29 -0.74 2.65 -12.86
N ARG A 30 -1.61 1.63 -12.79
CA ARG A 30 -2.92 1.69 -13.45
C ARG A 30 -3.79 2.80 -12.87
N GLY A 31 -3.91 2.86 -11.54
CA GLY A 31 -4.77 3.85 -10.89
C GLY A 31 -4.37 5.30 -11.19
N MET A 32 -3.07 5.58 -11.22
CA MET A 32 -2.55 6.93 -11.49
C MET A 32 -2.65 7.35 -12.98
N ASN A 33 -2.93 6.40 -13.88
CA ASN A 33 -3.08 6.65 -15.32
C ASN A 33 -4.53 6.47 -15.81
N THR A 34 -5.45 6.00 -14.96
CA THR A 34 -6.84 5.75 -15.34
C THR A 34 -7.75 6.91 -14.94
N GLU A 35 -8.46 7.46 -15.91
CA GLU A 35 -9.45 8.51 -15.70
C GLU A 35 -10.88 7.98 -15.73
N GLY A 36 -11.84 8.86 -15.47
CA GLY A 36 -13.26 8.57 -15.58
C GLY A 36 -13.98 8.50 -14.24
N VAL A 37 -15.10 7.79 -14.22
CA VAL A 37 -16.02 7.70 -13.08
C VAL A 37 -16.08 6.25 -12.61
N LEU A 38 -15.98 6.04 -11.31
CA LEU A 38 -16.11 4.72 -10.70
C LEU A 38 -17.51 4.14 -10.94
N PRO A 39 -17.62 2.82 -11.16
CA PRO A 39 -18.91 2.18 -11.32
C PRO A 39 -19.77 2.30 -10.05
N GLY A 40 -21.09 2.29 -10.22
CA GLY A 40 -22.05 2.36 -9.11
C GLY A 40 -22.90 3.64 -9.12
N PRO A 41 -23.88 3.74 -8.19
CA PRO A 41 -24.90 4.79 -8.22
C PRO A 41 -24.37 6.18 -7.82
N LEU A 42 -23.25 6.22 -7.10
CA LEU A 42 -22.70 7.47 -6.54
C LEU A 42 -21.90 8.32 -7.55
N ARG A 43 -21.62 7.78 -8.76
CA ARG A 43 -20.90 8.48 -9.84
C ARG A 43 -19.63 9.21 -9.35
N VAL A 44 -18.82 8.54 -8.54
CA VAL A 44 -17.62 9.13 -7.94
C VAL A 44 -16.51 9.27 -9.00
N PRO A 45 -15.99 10.48 -9.27
CA PRO A 45 -14.89 10.65 -10.22
C PRO A 45 -13.58 10.09 -9.65
N ARG A 46 -12.77 9.49 -10.52
CA ARG A 46 -11.38 9.15 -10.20
C ARG A 46 -10.55 10.42 -10.03
N ARG A 47 -9.73 10.48 -8.99
CA ARG A 47 -8.94 11.64 -8.60
C ARG A 47 -7.44 11.39 -8.73
N ALA A 48 -6.97 10.14 -8.65
CA ALA A 48 -5.55 9.82 -8.62
C ALA A 48 -4.79 10.36 -9.85
N SER A 49 -5.34 10.19 -11.06
CA SER A 49 -4.68 10.65 -12.28
C SER A 49 -4.56 12.17 -12.38
N ALA A 50 -5.60 12.91 -12.00
CA ALA A 50 -5.58 14.37 -11.97
C ALA A 50 -4.60 14.89 -10.91
N LEU A 51 -4.60 14.28 -9.72
CA LEU A 51 -3.67 14.62 -8.64
C LEU A 51 -2.21 14.37 -9.04
N ARG A 52 -1.91 13.23 -9.67
CA ARG A 52 -0.57 12.95 -10.20
C ARG A 52 -0.10 14.05 -11.16
N ARG A 53 -0.95 14.49 -12.10
CA ARG A 53 -0.57 15.56 -13.04
C ARG A 53 -0.21 16.84 -12.32
N MET A 54 -1.00 17.23 -11.31
CA MET A 54 -0.70 18.40 -10.49
C MET A 54 0.64 18.24 -9.78
N LEU A 55 0.85 17.10 -9.10
CA LEU A 55 2.08 16.83 -8.35
C LEU A 55 3.32 16.82 -9.24
N VAL A 56 3.30 16.11 -10.36
CA VAL A 56 4.44 16.08 -11.31
C VAL A 56 4.76 17.47 -11.86
N SER A 57 3.74 18.33 -12.01
CA SER A 57 3.94 19.71 -12.48
C SER A 57 4.48 20.66 -11.40
N SER A 58 4.17 20.40 -10.12
CA SER A 58 4.58 21.23 -8.98
C SER A 58 5.87 20.75 -8.29
N ASP A 59 6.27 19.50 -8.51
CA ASP A 59 7.39 18.83 -7.83
C ASP A 59 8.73 19.58 -7.97
N LYS A 60 8.95 20.25 -9.11
CA LYS A 60 10.17 21.03 -9.37
C LYS A 60 10.17 22.43 -8.76
N LEU A 61 9.05 22.89 -8.21
CA LEU A 61 8.82 24.29 -7.84
C LEU A 61 8.57 24.49 -6.35
N SER A 62 8.41 23.42 -5.57
CA SER A 62 7.94 23.49 -4.19
C SER A 62 8.74 22.59 -3.26
N ASN A 63 9.32 23.20 -2.21
CA ASN A 63 9.88 22.50 -1.04
C ASN A 63 8.83 22.31 0.07
N ASP A 64 7.53 22.35 -0.27
CA ASP A 64 6.44 22.22 0.70
C ASP A 64 6.40 20.78 1.25
N PRO A 65 6.58 20.57 2.56
CA PRO A 65 6.40 19.26 3.20
C PRO A 65 5.02 18.64 2.94
N MET A 66 4.00 19.46 2.61
CA MET A 66 2.67 18.98 2.26
C MET A 66 2.63 18.21 0.93
N ASN A 67 3.57 18.47 0.01
CA ASN A 67 3.66 17.73 -1.26
C ASN A 67 3.85 16.23 -1.01
N VAL A 68 4.64 15.86 -0.01
CA VAL A 68 4.87 14.46 0.37
C VAL A 68 3.56 13.79 0.77
N ILE A 69 2.73 14.48 1.55
CA ILE A 69 1.42 13.97 1.98
C ILE A 69 0.51 13.78 0.75
N ASP A 70 0.53 14.72 -0.19
CA ASP A 70 -0.27 14.60 -1.41
C ASP A 70 0.18 13.45 -2.32
N TRP A 71 1.48 13.14 -2.38
CA TRP A 71 1.99 11.95 -3.07
C TRP A 71 1.51 10.65 -2.41
N VAL A 72 1.57 10.56 -1.08
CA VAL A 72 1.04 9.40 -0.34
C VAL A 72 -0.47 9.25 -0.59
N ASN A 73 -1.22 10.35 -0.54
CA ASN A 73 -2.66 10.37 -0.84
C ASN A 73 -2.93 9.90 -2.28
N MET A 74 -2.12 10.35 -3.24
CA MET A 74 -2.24 9.96 -4.65
C MET A 74 -2.05 8.45 -4.82
N PHE A 75 -1.00 7.87 -4.23
CA PHE A 75 -0.77 6.42 -4.30
C PHE A 75 -1.91 5.61 -3.66
N ALA A 76 -2.40 6.04 -2.50
CA ALA A 76 -3.50 5.38 -1.81
C ALA A 76 -4.82 5.47 -2.61
N LEU A 77 -5.11 6.63 -3.20
CA LEU A 77 -6.26 6.83 -4.09
C LEU A 77 -6.15 5.95 -5.33
N ALA A 78 -4.98 5.87 -5.97
CA ALA A 78 -4.77 5.05 -7.16
C ALA A 78 -5.18 3.60 -6.92
N VAL A 79 -4.71 3.00 -5.82
CA VAL A 79 -5.02 1.61 -5.48
C VAL A 79 -6.49 1.43 -5.09
N ASN A 80 -7.05 2.33 -4.28
CA ASN A 80 -8.45 2.22 -3.84
C ASN A 80 -9.46 2.46 -4.98
N GLU A 81 -9.12 3.31 -5.96
CA GLU A 81 -9.92 3.52 -7.17
C GLU A 81 -9.88 2.29 -8.09
N GLU A 82 -8.73 1.62 -8.21
CA GLU A 82 -8.63 0.34 -8.91
C GLU A 82 -9.46 -0.74 -8.22
N ASN A 83 -9.40 -0.85 -6.89
CA ASN A 83 -10.25 -1.76 -6.12
C ASN A 83 -11.74 -1.49 -6.39
N ALA A 84 -12.16 -0.23 -6.28
CA ALA A 84 -13.56 0.16 -6.48
C ALA A 84 -14.05 -0.08 -7.92
N ALA A 85 -13.15 -0.10 -8.90
CA ALA A 85 -13.45 -0.41 -10.30
C ALA A 85 -13.39 -1.91 -10.63
N GLY A 86 -13.10 -2.79 -9.66
CA GLY A 86 -12.95 -4.23 -9.89
C GLY A 86 -11.61 -4.64 -10.50
N GLY A 87 -10.60 -3.77 -10.42
CA GLY A 87 -9.23 -4.07 -10.82
C GLY A 87 -8.55 -5.08 -9.89
N ARG A 88 -7.40 -5.61 -10.34
CA ARG A 88 -6.58 -6.50 -9.50
C ARG A 88 -5.88 -5.69 -8.40
N VAL A 89 -6.13 -6.08 -7.15
CA VAL A 89 -5.48 -5.51 -5.96
C VAL A 89 -4.89 -6.61 -5.07
N VAL A 90 -3.96 -6.23 -4.19
CA VAL A 90 -3.41 -7.11 -3.14
C VAL A 90 -4.04 -6.74 -1.81
N THR A 91 -4.61 -7.70 -1.10
CA THR A 91 -5.17 -7.48 0.24
C THR A 91 -4.11 -7.00 1.22
N ALA A 92 -4.42 -5.97 2.01
CA ALA A 92 -3.49 -5.46 3.02
C ALA A 92 -4.19 -4.74 4.19
N PRO A 93 -4.86 -5.45 5.12
CA PRO A 93 -5.13 -6.90 5.14
C PRO A 93 -6.42 -7.30 4.39
N THR A 94 -7.24 -6.33 3.97
CA THR A 94 -8.46 -6.54 3.19
C THR A 94 -8.40 -5.77 1.88
N ASN A 95 -9.38 -5.97 0.99
CA ASN A 95 -9.54 -5.12 -0.18
C ASN A 95 -9.92 -3.69 0.21
N GLY A 96 -10.70 -3.49 1.28
CA GLY A 96 -11.12 -2.16 1.75
C GLY A 96 -9.96 -1.27 2.20
N ALA A 97 -8.88 -1.87 2.70
CA ALA A 97 -7.69 -1.18 3.18
C ALA A 97 -6.44 -1.34 2.28
N CYS A 98 -6.60 -1.94 1.10
CA CYS A 98 -5.48 -2.37 0.25
C CYS A 98 -4.54 -1.25 -0.21
N GLY A 99 -4.99 0.02 -0.21
CA GLY A 99 -4.17 1.15 -0.64
C GLY A 99 -3.08 1.61 0.35
N ILE A 100 -3.16 1.27 1.63
CA ILE A 100 -2.32 1.89 2.67
C ILE A 100 -0.87 1.38 2.63
N VAL A 101 -0.70 0.06 2.76
CA VAL A 101 0.60 -0.60 2.74
C VAL A 101 1.40 -0.27 1.46
N PRO A 102 0.84 -0.39 0.23
CA PRO A 102 1.57 -0.03 -0.98
C PRO A 102 1.86 1.48 -1.09
N ALA A 103 0.98 2.36 -0.61
CA ALA A 103 1.23 3.80 -0.67
C ALA A 103 2.42 4.24 0.18
N VAL A 104 2.60 3.64 1.37
CA VAL A 104 3.73 3.94 2.25
C VAL A 104 5.05 3.40 1.66
N LEU A 105 5.04 2.20 1.08
CA LEU A 105 6.23 1.66 0.42
C LEU A 105 6.59 2.42 -0.86
N ALA A 106 5.59 2.88 -1.63
CA ALA A 106 5.81 3.75 -2.80
C ALA A 106 6.35 5.14 -2.41
N TYR A 107 5.91 5.68 -1.27
CA TYR A 107 6.53 6.90 -0.70
C TYR A 107 8.01 6.69 -0.41
N TYR A 108 8.36 5.57 0.24
CA TYR A 108 9.76 5.23 0.51
C TYR A 108 10.58 5.13 -0.78
N ASP A 109 10.05 4.41 -1.78
CA ASP A 109 10.66 4.25 -3.11
C ASP A 109 10.91 5.59 -3.83
N HIS A 110 9.95 6.52 -3.70
CA HIS A 110 9.98 7.77 -4.44
C HIS A 110 10.84 8.86 -3.78
N PHE A 111 10.84 8.95 -2.44
CA PHE A 111 11.44 10.08 -1.71
C PHE A 111 12.67 9.74 -0.88
N ILE A 112 12.88 8.47 -0.53
CA ILE A 112 13.92 8.07 0.41
C ILE A 112 15.00 7.28 -0.34
N GLU A 113 14.67 6.08 -0.81
CA GLU A 113 15.57 5.26 -1.63
C GLU A 113 14.78 4.24 -2.44
N SER A 114 15.34 3.85 -3.60
CA SER A 114 14.72 2.84 -4.46
C SER A 114 14.57 1.49 -3.74
N VAL A 115 13.38 0.92 -3.80
CA VAL A 115 13.01 -0.31 -3.09
C VAL A 115 13.65 -1.52 -3.78
N SER A 116 14.67 -2.07 -3.10
CA SER A 116 15.35 -3.31 -3.47
C SER A 116 14.64 -4.55 -2.90
N PRO A 117 15.02 -5.77 -3.34
CA PRO A 117 14.50 -7.01 -2.78
C PRO A 117 14.64 -7.17 -1.27
N ASP A 118 15.73 -6.67 -0.68
CA ASP A 118 15.90 -6.69 0.77
C ASP A 118 14.91 -5.74 1.46
N ILE A 119 14.72 -4.54 0.90
CA ILE A 119 13.88 -3.49 1.46
C ILE A 119 12.42 -3.95 1.52
N TYR A 120 11.82 -4.36 0.41
CA TYR A 120 10.42 -4.80 0.45
C TYR A 120 10.25 -6.06 1.31
N THR A 121 11.25 -6.94 1.38
CA THR A 121 11.19 -8.15 2.21
C THR A 121 11.14 -7.80 3.69
N ARG A 122 12.00 -6.88 4.15
CA ARG A 122 11.99 -6.40 5.53
C ARG A 122 10.69 -5.68 5.86
N TYR A 123 10.24 -4.81 4.95
CA TYR A 123 8.99 -4.07 5.09
C TYR A 123 7.79 -5.02 5.25
N PHE A 124 7.61 -5.99 4.35
CA PHE A 124 6.50 -6.95 4.41
C PHE A 124 6.61 -7.91 5.60
N MET A 125 7.82 -8.28 6.03
CA MET A 125 8.01 -9.11 7.22
C MET A 125 7.58 -8.38 8.50
N ALA A 126 7.94 -7.10 8.65
CA ALA A 126 7.51 -6.29 9.78
C ALA A 126 6.00 -6.02 9.75
N ALA A 127 5.46 -5.63 8.58
CA ALA A 127 4.03 -5.44 8.37
C ALA A 127 3.24 -6.72 8.66
N GLY A 128 3.69 -7.86 8.15
CA GLY A 128 3.07 -9.17 8.35
C GLY A 128 3.07 -9.61 9.81
N ALA A 129 4.15 -9.36 10.55
CA ALA A 129 4.20 -9.64 11.99
C ALA A 129 3.13 -8.87 12.77
N ILE A 130 2.97 -7.57 12.50
CA ILE A 130 1.91 -6.76 13.12
C ILE A 130 0.52 -7.25 12.70
N GLY A 131 0.31 -7.55 11.42
CA GLY A 131 -0.95 -8.10 10.94
C GLY A 131 -1.31 -9.43 11.62
N ALA A 132 -0.32 -10.29 11.86
CA ALA A 132 -0.51 -11.54 12.60
C ALA A 132 -0.92 -11.30 14.06
N LEU A 133 -0.31 -10.33 14.75
CA LEU A 133 -0.70 -9.99 16.14
C LEU A 133 -2.16 -9.55 16.24
N TYR A 134 -2.63 -8.70 15.32
CA TYR A 134 -4.04 -8.32 15.28
C TYR A 134 -4.93 -9.52 15.00
N LYS A 135 -4.55 -10.41 14.07
CA LYS A 135 -5.34 -11.59 13.71
C LYS A 135 -5.47 -12.59 14.85
N MET A 136 -4.42 -12.75 15.65
CA MET A 136 -4.39 -13.69 16.77
C MET A 136 -5.20 -13.17 17.97
N ASN A 137 -5.29 -11.85 18.15
CA ASN A 137 -5.92 -11.23 19.32
C ASN A 137 -7.31 -10.61 19.05
N ALA A 138 -7.69 -10.39 17.79
CA ALA A 138 -8.96 -9.77 17.40
C ALA A 138 -9.37 -10.15 15.96
N SER A 139 -10.65 -9.92 15.62
CA SER A 139 -11.08 -10.00 14.22
C SER A 139 -10.54 -8.82 13.42
N ILE A 140 -10.11 -9.08 12.19
CA ILE A 140 -9.70 -8.07 11.19
C ILE A 140 -10.81 -7.82 10.17
N SER A 141 -11.93 -8.55 10.25
CA SER A 141 -13.03 -8.39 9.30
C SER A 141 -13.78 -7.09 9.58
N GLY A 142 -13.84 -6.18 8.62
CA GLY A 142 -14.65 -4.97 8.72
C GLY A 142 -16.13 -5.26 8.88
N ALA A 143 -16.59 -6.47 8.51
CA ALA A 143 -17.95 -6.94 8.79
C ALA A 143 -18.21 -7.21 10.29
N GLU A 144 -17.16 -7.45 11.09
CA GLU A 144 -17.27 -7.78 12.52
C GLU A 144 -16.83 -6.64 13.44
N VAL A 145 -15.87 -5.82 13.01
CA VAL A 145 -15.24 -4.76 13.83
C VAL A 145 -15.31 -3.35 13.21
N GLY A 146 -15.97 -3.21 12.05
CA GLY A 146 -16.10 -1.94 11.33
C GLY A 146 -14.80 -1.46 10.65
N CYS A 147 -14.84 -0.29 10.01
CA CYS A 147 -13.70 0.27 9.26
C CYS A 147 -12.42 0.43 10.10
N GLN A 148 -12.55 0.60 11.42
CA GLN A 148 -11.44 0.72 12.36
C GLN A 148 -10.58 -0.54 12.39
N GLY A 149 -11.19 -1.72 12.22
CA GLY A 149 -10.49 -3.01 12.22
C GLY A 149 -9.70 -3.31 10.95
N GLU A 150 -10.09 -2.74 9.80
CA GLU A 150 -9.36 -2.95 8.54
C GLU A 150 -8.32 -1.86 8.30
N VAL A 151 -8.76 -0.60 8.34
CA VAL A 151 -7.93 0.58 8.02
C VAL A 151 -6.89 0.81 9.12
N GLY A 152 -7.30 0.69 10.40
CA GLY A 152 -6.39 0.86 11.53
C GLY A 152 -5.28 -0.18 11.55
N VAL A 153 -5.61 -1.44 11.23
CA VAL A 153 -4.62 -2.53 11.12
C VAL A 153 -3.66 -2.27 9.96
N ALA A 154 -4.16 -1.89 8.79
CA ALA A 154 -3.31 -1.56 7.65
C ALA A 154 -2.35 -0.39 7.96
N CYS A 155 -2.81 0.65 8.64
CA CYS A 155 -1.96 1.76 9.10
C CYS A 155 -0.87 1.28 10.05
N SER A 156 -1.22 0.43 11.03
CA SER A 156 -0.27 -0.13 12.00
C SER A 156 0.79 -1.02 11.34
N MET A 157 0.36 -1.87 10.39
CA MET A 157 1.24 -2.69 9.56
C MET A 157 2.21 -1.83 8.75
N ALA A 158 1.71 -0.81 8.05
CA ALA A 158 2.52 0.06 7.22
C ALA A 158 3.51 0.90 8.03
N ALA A 159 3.09 1.40 9.21
CA ALA A 159 3.95 2.14 10.12
C ALA A 159 5.09 1.27 10.67
N ALA A 160 4.81 0.02 11.04
CA ALA A 160 5.84 -0.92 11.49
C ALA A 160 6.83 -1.27 10.37
N GLY A 161 6.33 -1.47 9.15
CA GLY A 161 7.18 -1.65 7.97
C GLY A 161 8.10 -0.45 7.74
N LEU A 162 7.57 0.77 7.77
CA LEU A 162 8.38 1.97 7.56
C LEU A 162 9.39 2.20 8.70
N ALA A 163 8.99 1.97 9.95
CA ALA A 163 9.89 2.07 11.11
C ALA A 163 11.04 1.06 11.03
N GLU A 164 10.75 -0.16 10.55
CA GLU A 164 11.76 -1.18 10.28
C GLU A 164 12.78 -0.75 9.21
N LEU A 165 12.35 0.02 8.21
CA LEU A 165 13.24 0.54 7.17
C LEU A 165 14.08 1.74 7.66
N LEU A 166 13.50 2.63 8.47
CA LEU A 166 14.16 3.86 8.94
C LEU A 166 15.02 3.66 10.19
N GLY A 167 14.68 2.68 11.03
CA GLY A 167 15.32 2.44 12.33
C GLY A 167 16.54 1.52 12.28
N ARG A 168 17.10 1.27 11.09
CA ARG A 168 18.28 0.44 10.90
C ARG A 168 19.27 1.11 9.96
#